data_AF-A0A317JQ68-F1
#
_entry.id   AF-A0A317JQ68-F1
#
_cell.length_a   1.000
_cell.length_b   1.000
_cell.length_c   1.000
_cell.angle_alpha   90.00
_cell.angle_beta   90.00
_cell.angle_gamma   90.00
#
_symmetry.space_group_name_H-M   'P 1'
#
loop_
_entity.id
_entity.type
_entity.pdbx_description
1 polymer ?
#
loop_
_entity_poly.entity_id
_entity_poly.type
_entity_poly.pdbx_seq_one_letter_code
_entity_poly.pdbx_strand_id
1 'polypeptide(L)'
;MKNLAGDRNCDESIRRELERARIPAVSIEKRNTEVPYTVIGQLSDFTFTRAWYYWVVTGRVPVSVAEELYQDPVGKDDVRAGGHAGGHPIEGYVVAYLDVEGNKILPLTQRQQFQELELSTEGYVFYENPKEMGSGFVTSYHIDSEVGLRLFAHTLRAHGLV
;
A
#
# COMPACT_ATOMS: atom_id res chain seq x y z
N MET A 1 -2.13 -3.94 17.59
CA MET A 1 -1.43 -2.66 17.84
C MET A 1 -2.34 -1.72 18.64
N LYS A 2 -1.80 -0.68 19.28
CA LYS A 2 -2.59 0.27 20.08
C LYS A 2 -3.42 1.19 19.16
N ASN A 3 -4.61 1.61 19.56
CA ASN A 3 -5.30 2.72 18.89
C ASN A 3 -4.60 4.05 19.26
N LEU A 4 -4.14 4.79 18.25
CA LEU A 4 -3.40 6.05 18.39
C LEU A 4 -4.19 7.28 17.92
N ALA A 5 -5.47 7.13 17.59
CA ALA A 5 -6.33 8.24 17.20
C ALA A 5 -6.36 9.31 18.32
N GLY A 6 -6.01 10.55 17.95
CA GLY A 6 -5.93 11.69 18.87
C GLY A 6 -4.77 11.66 19.88
N ASP A 7 -3.95 10.61 19.92
CA ASP A 7 -2.84 10.49 20.87
C ASP A 7 -1.66 11.39 20.44
N ARG A 8 -1.42 12.47 21.19
CA ARG A 8 -0.35 13.45 20.91
C ARG A 8 1.06 12.90 21.16
N ASN A 9 1.18 11.79 21.87
CA ASN A 9 2.46 11.12 22.16
C ASN A 9 2.63 9.83 21.33
N CYS A 10 1.91 9.71 20.22
CA CYS A 10 1.90 8.50 19.39
C CYS A 10 3.27 8.13 18.78
N ASP A 11 4.16 9.11 18.55
CA ASP A 11 5.44 8.91 17.87
C ASP A 11 6.36 7.87 18.55
N GLU A 12 6.32 7.75 19.88
CA GLU A 12 7.11 6.72 20.57
C GLU A 12 6.62 5.31 20.23
N SER A 13 5.29 5.13 20.15
CA SER A 13 4.70 3.84 19.77
C SER A 13 5.02 3.51 18.32
N ILE A 14 4.91 4.51 17.43
CA ILE A 14 5.21 4.42 16.00
C ILE A 14 6.67 4.02 15.78
N ARG A 15 7.63 4.71 16.43
CA ARG A 15 9.07 4.38 16.31
C ARG A 15 9.37 2.94 16.74
N ARG A 16 8.77 2.49 17.85
CA ARG A 16 8.96 1.12 18.35
C ARG A 16 8.41 0.06 17.40
N GLU A 17 7.22 0.29 16.83
CA GLU A 17 6.62 -0.61 15.84
C GLU A 17 7.50 -0.69 14.57
N LEU A 18 7.99 0.45 14.07
CA LEU A 18 8.89 0.53 12.92
C LEU A 18 10.25 -0.14 13.17
N GLU A 19 10.86 0.11 14.33
CA GLU A 19 12.14 -0.48 14.73
C GLU A 19 12.06 -2.00 14.77
N ARG A 20 11.00 -2.56 15.36
CA ARG A 20 10.78 -4.02 15.40
C ARG A 20 10.55 -4.62 14.01
N ALA A 21 10.04 -3.85 13.06
CA ALA A 21 9.94 -4.20 11.63
C ALA A 21 11.19 -3.87 10.80
N ARG A 22 12.22 -3.31 11.44
CA ARG A 22 13.46 -2.83 10.81
C ARG A 22 13.21 -1.80 9.71
N ILE A 23 12.13 -1.02 9.84
CA ILE A 23 11.76 0.03 8.90
C ILE A 23 12.37 1.35 9.41
N PRO A 24 13.18 2.06 8.61
CA PRO A 24 13.68 3.38 8.98
C PRO A 24 12.54 4.36 9.28
N ALA A 25 12.66 5.07 10.40
CA ALA A 25 11.72 6.11 10.78
C ALA A 25 12.21 7.48 10.27
N VAL A 26 11.32 8.25 9.66
CA VAL A 26 11.59 9.58 9.12
C VAL A 26 10.65 10.59 9.78
N SER A 27 11.21 11.73 10.19
CA SER A 27 10.42 12.84 10.72
C SER A 27 9.79 13.65 9.59
N ILE A 28 8.53 14.05 9.76
CA ILE A 28 7.79 14.88 8.83
C ILE A 28 7.14 16.06 9.55
N GLU A 29 6.71 17.05 8.78
CA GLU A 29 5.84 18.10 9.30
C GLU A 29 4.51 17.52 9.79
N LYS A 30 4.04 18.04 10.93
CA LYS A 30 2.78 17.60 11.52
C LYS A 30 1.63 17.90 10.58
N ARG A 31 0.80 16.89 10.32
CA ARG A 31 -0.41 17.01 9.49
C ARG A 31 -1.67 16.98 10.35
N ASN A 32 -2.76 17.55 9.82
CA ASN A 32 -4.10 17.43 10.41
C ASN A 32 -4.71 16.06 10.03
N THR A 33 -4.16 15.01 10.60
CA THR A 33 -4.62 13.63 10.46
C THR A 33 -5.18 13.12 11.78
N GLU A 34 -5.96 12.05 11.72
CA GLU A 34 -6.59 11.48 12.91
C GLU A 34 -5.58 11.00 13.96
N VAL A 35 -4.49 10.38 13.51
CA VAL A 35 -3.32 10.14 14.34
C VAL A 35 -2.37 11.32 14.11
N PRO A 36 -2.10 12.17 15.11
CA PRO A 36 -1.33 13.40 14.94
C PRO A 36 0.18 13.15 14.97
N TYR A 37 0.66 12.16 14.20
CA TYR A 37 2.07 11.75 14.17
C TYR A 37 2.97 12.78 13.50
N THR A 38 4.24 12.79 13.89
CA THR A 38 5.33 13.51 13.19
C THR A 38 6.39 12.55 12.67
N VAL A 39 6.14 11.25 12.77
CA VAL A 39 7.03 10.18 12.32
C VAL A 39 6.30 9.22 11.39
N ILE A 40 6.93 8.86 10.29
CA ILE A 40 6.48 7.82 9.35
C ILE A 40 7.59 6.78 9.15
N GLY A 41 7.25 5.62 8.60
CA GLY A 41 8.23 4.68 8.09
C GLY A 41 8.53 4.95 6.61
N GLN A 42 9.80 4.87 6.24
CA GLN A 42 10.24 4.92 4.84
C GLN A 42 11.18 3.74 4.57
N LEU A 43 10.86 2.90 3.60
CA LEU A 43 11.70 1.78 3.18
C LEU A 43 11.79 1.76 1.65
N SER A 44 12.88 2.28 1.09
CA SER A 44 12.98 2.55 -0.35
C SER A 44 11.79 3.42 -0.82
N ASP A 45 11.09 3.01 -1.88
CA ASP A 45 9.89 3.68 -2.40
C ASP A 45 8.61 3.44 -1.56
N PHE A 46 8.69 2.66 -0.49
CA PHE A 46 7.53 2.35 0.36
C PHE A 46 7.40 3.34 1.50
N THR A 47 6.19 3.89 1.64
CA THR A 47 5.83 4.81 2.72
C THR A 47 4.84 4.13 3.67
N PHE A 48 5.12 4.21 4.97
CA PHE A 48 4.31 3.61 6.02
C PHE A 48 3.77 4.71 6.92
N THR A 49 2.45 4.88 6.95
CA THR A 49 1.77 5.88 7.77
C THR A 49 0.82 5.21 8.75
N ARG A 50 0.56 5.90 9.87
CA ARG A 50 -0.26 5.34 10.94
C ARG A 50 -1.72 5.75 10.81
N ALA A 51 -2.65 4.80 11.00
CA ALA A 51 -4.09 5.06 11.09
C ALA A 51 -4.69 4.28 12.26
N TRP A 52 -5.44 4.91 13.17
CA TRP A 52 -6.17 4.29 14.29
C TRP A 52 -5.35 3.19 14.98
N TYR A 53 -5.60 1.93 14.64
CA TYR A 53 -4.95 0.73 15.14
C TYR A 53 -4.15 -0.08 14.09
N TYR A 54 -4.04 0.38 12.84
CA TYR A 54 -3.34 -0.26 11.73
C TYR A 54 -2.32 0.66 11.03
N TRP A 55 -1.54 0.09 10.12
CA TRP A 55 -0.63 0.82 9.23
C TRP A 55 -1.21 0.92 7.83
N VAL A 56 -1.05 2.07 7.18
CA VAL A 56 -1.30 2.24 5.75
C VAL A 56 0.04 2.29 5.05
N VAL A 57 0.23 1.41 4.07
CA VAL A 57 1.44 1.32 3.27
C VAL A 57 1.11 1.69 1.84
N THR A 58 1.90 2.60 1.27
CA THR A 58 1.86 2.92 -0.16
C THR A 58 3.20 2.54 -0.80
N GLY A 59 3.13 1.91 -1.96
CA GLY A 59 4.30 1.41 -2.69
C GLY A 59 3.92 0.26 -3.60
N ARG A 60 4.74 -0.01 -4.62
CA ARG A 60 4.41 -0.98 -5.68
C ARG A 60 4.89 -2.38 -5.30
N VAL A 61 3.96 -3.27 -4.96
CA VAL A 61 4.25 -4.70 -4.78
C VAL A 61 3.76 -5.46 -6.01
N PRO A 62 4.62 -6.20 -6.74
CA PRO A 62 4.18 -7.03 -7.86
C PRO A 62 3.11 -8.04 -7.42
N VAL A 63 2.13 -8.31 -8.29
CA VAL A 63 1.03 -9.25 -7.98
C VAL A 63 1.54 -10.62 -7.52
N SER A 64 2.58 -11.16 -8.15
CA SER A 64 3.15 -12.46 -7.76
C SER A 64 3.68 -12.47 -6.32
N VAL A 65 4.33 -11.37 -5.88
CA VAL A 65 4.85 -11.22 -4.52
C VAL A 65 3.69 -11.02 -3.53
N ALA A 66 2.64 -10.30 -3.92
CA ALA A 66 1.44 -10.13 -3.12
C ALA A 66 0.68 -11.44 -2.91
N GLU A 67 0.58 -12.28 -3.96
CA GLU A 67 -0.02 -13.62 -3.89
C GLU A 67 0.79 -14.55 -2.98
N GLU A 68 2.13 -14.48 -3.03
CA GLU A 68 3.01 -15.24 -2.14
C GLU A 68 2.85 -14.82 -0.68
N LEU A 69 2.83 -13.51 -0.41
CA LEU A 69 2.58 -12.96 0.93
C LEU A 69 1.28 -13.55 1.52
N TYR A 70 0.25 -13.71 0.70
CA TYR A 70 -1.06 -14.21 1.09
C TYR A 70 -1.12 -15.74 1.28
N GLN A 71 -0.06 -16.47 0.95
CA GLN A 71 0.07 -17.88 1.33
C GLN A 71 0.42 -18.05 2.82
N ASP A 72 1.02 -17.02 3.44
CA ASP A 72 1.23 -17.00 4.89
C ASP A 72 -0.09 -16.63 5.60
N PRO A 73 -0.53 -17.38 6.63
CA PRO A 73 -1.74 -17.06 7.38
C PRO A 73 -1.77 -15.62 7.93
N VAL A 74 -0.63 -15.10 8.39
CA VAL A 74 -0.52 -13.71 8.85
C VAL A 74 -0.66 -12.74 7.68
N GLY A 75 -0.07 -13.04 6.53
CA GLY A 75 -0.21 -12.21 5.34
C GLY A 75 -1.66 -12.17 4.86
N LYS A 76 -2.38 -13.29 4.95
CA LYS A 76 -3.79 -13.37 4.58
C LYS A 76 -4.72 -12.64 5.56
N ASP A 77 -4.48 -12.79 6.86
CA ASP A 77 -5.42 -12.33 7.90
C ASP A 77 -5.11 -10.90 8.39
N ASP A 78 -3.83 -10.49 8.39
CA ASP A 78 -3.39 -9.22 8.98
C ASP A 78 -2.91 -8.19 7.94
N VAL A 79 -2.70 -8.57 6.67
CA VAL A 79 -2.29 -7.66 5.59
C VAL A 79 -3.39 -7.58 4.53
N ARG A 80 -3.97 -6.40 4.36
CA ARG A 80 -5.14 -6.16 3.49
C ARG A 80 -4.78 -5.27 2.31
N ALA A 81 -4.61 -5.90 1.15
CA ALA A 81 -4.45 -5.24 -0.13
C ALA A 81 -5.64 -4.33 -0.46
N GLY A 82 -5.35 -3.12 -0.95
CA GLY A 82 -6.34 -2.09 -1.26
C GLY A 82 -7.03 -1.46 -0.04
N GLY A 83 -6.76 -1.94 1.17
CA GLY A 83 -7.29 -1.38 2.41
C GLY A 83 -8.74 -1.75 2.76
N HIS A 84 -9.35 -2.66 2.01
CA HIS A 84 -10.72 -3.10 2.23
C HIS A 84 -10.87 -3.98 3.46
N ALA A 85 -11.93 -3.75 4.26
CA ALA A 85 -12.22 -4.55 5.44
C ALA A 85 -12.71 -5.96 5.03
N GLY A 86 -12.13 -7.01 5.63
CA GLY A 86 -12.54 -8.41 5.40
C GLY A 86 -11.58 -9.25 4.54
N GLY A 87 -10.46 -8.68 4.07
CA GLY A 87 -9.48 -9.37 3.24
C GLY A 87 -10.00 -9.57 1.81
N HIS A 88 -9.29 -9.02 0.83
CA HIS A 88 -9.66 -9.16 -0.58
C HIS A 88 -8.63 -10.01 -1.32
N PRO A 89 -9.08 -10.84 -2.29
CA PRO A 89 -8.18 -11.50 -3.21
C PRO A 89 -7.35 -10.46 -3.98
N ILE A 90 -6.14 -10.84 -4.39
CA ILE A 90 -5.24 -10.00 -5.19
C ILE A 90 -5.73 -9.97 -6.64
N GLU A 91 -6.86 -9.32 -6.88
CA GLU A 91 -7.49 -9.23 -8.19
C GLU A 91 -8.38 -7.99 -8.32
N GLY A 92 -8.92 -7.78 -9.52
CA GLY A 92 -9.86 -6.71 -9.81
C GLY A 92 -9.29 -5.33 -9.49
N TYR A 93 -10.05 -4.52 -8.76
CA TYR A 93 -9.71 -3.12 -8.48
C TYR A 93 -8.50 -2.95 -7.54
N VAL A 94 -8.07 -4.01 -6.84
CA VAL A 94 -6.92 -3.99 -5.92
C VAL A 94 -5.60 -3.93 -6.69
N VAL A 95 -5.62 -4.38 -7.95
CA VAL A 95 -4.45 -4.43 -8.83
C VAL A 95 -4.46 -3.23 -9.77
N ALA A 96 -3.39 -2.44 -9.74
CA ALA A 96 -3.10 -1.43 -10.75
C ALA A 96 -2.16 -2.03 -11.80
N TYR A 97 -2.52 -1.94 -13.07
CA TYR A 97 -1.65 -2.30 -14.18
C TYR A 97 -0.91 -1.08 -14.67
N LEU A 98 0.41 -1.21 -14.85
CA LEU A 98 1.28 -0.14 -15.33
C LEU A 98 1.99 -0.57 -16.62
N ASP A 99 2.18 0.37 -17.54
CA ASP A 99 3.04 0.15 -18.71
C ASP A 99 4.53 0.32 -18.35
N VAL A 100 5.40 0.20 -19.35
CA VAL A 100 6.87 0.32 -19.18
C VAL A 100 7.33 1.72 -18.77
N GLU A 101 6.50 2.74 -18.99
CA GLU A 101 6.76 4.13 -18.62
C GLU A 101 6.16 4.47 -17.24
N GLY A 102 5.38 3.56 -16.65
CA GLY A 102 4.71 3.73 -15.37
C GLY A 102 3.33 4.39 -15.46
N ASN A 103 2.79 4.58 -16.66
CA ASN A 103 1.42 5.05 -16.86
C ASN A 103 0.42 3.97 -16.43
N LYS A 104 -0.72 4.39 -15.89
CA LYS A 104 -1.77 3.46 -15.46
C LYS A 104 -2.57 2.96 -16.65
N ILE A 105 -2.64 1.65 -16.82
CA ILE A 105 -3.43 1.01 -17.87
C ILE A 105 -4.84 0.76 -17.34
N LEU A 106 -5.83 1.34 -18.00
CA LEU A 106 -7.25 1.21 -17.69
C LEU A 106 -7.99 0.50 -18.83
N PRO A 107 -9.12 -0.18 -18.55
CA PRO A 107 -9.97 -0.72 -19.59
C PRO A 107 -10.46 0.39 -20.54
N LEU A 108 -10.60 0.09 -21.83
CA LEU A 108 -11.14 1.05 -22.83
C LEU A 108 -12.50 1.63 -22.43
N THR A 109 -13.31 0.88 -21.69
CA THR A 109 -14.62 1.34 -21.19
C THR A 109 -14.52 2.55 -20.26
N GLN A 110 -13.39 2.75 -19.57
CA GLN A 110 -13.16 3.92 -18.71
C GLN A 110 -12.77 5.17 -19.49
N ARG A 111 -12.37 5.04 -20.77
CA ARG A 111 -12.01 6.20 -21.60
C ARG A 111 -13.20 7.13 -21.81
N GLN A 112 -14.40 6.57 -21.98
CA GLN A 112 -15.62 7.35 -22.14
C GLN A 112 -15.95 8.13 -20.87
N GLN A 113 -15.74 7.54 -19.68
CA GLN A 113 -15.96 8.21 -18.40
C GLN A 113 -15.03 9.43 -18.23
N PHE A 114 -13.76 9.31 -18.67
CA PHE A 114 -12.83 10.44 -18.65
C PHE A 114 -13.31 11.58 -19.54
N GLN A 115 -13.87 11.28 -20.71
CA GLN A 115 -14.41 12.28 -21.63
C GLN A 115 -15.66 12.97 -21.04
N GLU A 116 -16.59 12.20 -20.48
CA GLU A 116 -17.83 12.73 -19.89
C GLU A 116 -17.57 13.60 -18.66
N LEU A 117 -16.54 13.28 -17.88
CA LEU A 117 -16.15 14.02 -16.69
C LEU A 117 -15.05 15.07 -16.94
N GLU A 118 -14.67 15.28 -18.20
CA GLU A 118 -13.60 16.20 -18.62
C GLU A 118 -12.28 16.00 -17.85
N LEU A 119 -11.95 14.73 -17.53
CA LEU A 119 -10.73 14.36 -16.82
C LEU A 119 -9.54 14.29 -17.77
N SER A 120 -8.37 14.72 -17.30
CA SER A 120 -7.12 14.54 -18.03
C SER A 120 -6.79 13.07 -18.23
N THR A 121 -6.35 12.70 -19.43
CA THR A 121 -5.83 11.36 -19.74
C THR A 121 -4.31 11.25 -19.54
N GLU A 122 -3.65 12.31 -19.06
CA GLU A 122 -2.22 12.31 -18.78
C GLU A 122 -1.89 11.26 -17.71
N GLY A 123 -0.89 10.42 -17.98
CA GLY A 123 -0.53 9.29 -17.11
C GLY A 123 -1.43 8.06 -17.23
N TYR A 124 -2.34 8.01 -18.23
CA TYR A 124 -3.23 6.88 -18.47
C TYR A 124 -3.10 6.33 -19.90
N VAL A 125 -3.09 5.00 -19.99
CA VAL A 125 -3.21 4.25 -21.25
C VAL A 125 -4.50 3.45 -21.20
N PHE A 126 -5.27 3.47 -22.28
CA PHE A 126 -6.53 2.71 -22.35
C PHE A 126 -6.37 1.50 -23.26
N TYR A 127 -6.70 0.31 -22.76
CA TYR A 127 -6.52 -0.96 -23.47
C TYR A 127 -7.67 -1.92 -23.21
N GLU A 128 -7.89 -2.90 -24.10
CA GLU A 128 -9.00 -3.87 -23.95
C GLU A 128 -8.85 -4.69 -22.67
N ASN A 129 -7.68 -5.30 -22.47
CA ASN A 129 -7.35 -6.05 -21.27
C ASN A 129 -6.05 -5.54 -20.62
N PRO A 130 -6.13 -4.73 -19.55
CA PRO A 130 -4.95 -4.18 -18.87
C PRO A 130 -3.93 -5.23 -18.43
N LYS A 131 -4.39 -6.45 -18.11
CA LYS A 131 -3.53 -7.56 -17.66
C LYS A 131 -2.61 -8.10 -18.75
N GLU A 132 -3.02 -8.00 -20.01
CA GLU A 132 -2.22 -8.50 -21.15
C GLU A 132 -1.16 -7.49 -21.59
N MET A 133 -1.36 -6.20 -21.30
CA MET A 133 -0.47 -5.13 -21.72
C MET A 133 0.55 -4.75 -20.65
N GLY A 134 0.16 -4.81 -19.37
CA GLY A 134 0.91 -4.22 -18.27
C GLY A 134 1.44 -5.21 -17.24
N SER A 135 2.28 -4.69 -16.36
CA SER A 135 2.64 -5.37 -15.11
C SER A 135 1.68 -4.98 -14.01
N GLY A 136 1.15 -5.97 -13.29
CA GLY A 136 0.19 -5.77 -12.20
C GLY A 136 0.89 -5.52 -10.86
N PHE A 137 0.42 -4.53 -10.12
CA PHE A 137 0.90 -4.19 -8.79
C PHE A 137 -0.24 -3.93 -7.82
N VAL A 138 -0.06 -4.31 -6.57
CA VAL A 138 -0.84 -3.77 -5.47
C VAL A 138 -0.10 -2.54 -4.93
N THR A 139 -0.79 -1.40 -4.88
CA THR A 139 -0.15 -0.11 -4.57
C THR A 139 -0.46 0.40 -3.17
N SER A 140 -1.38 -0.24 -2.46
CA SER A 140 -1.83 0.15 -1.12
C SER A 140 -2.14 -1.07 -0.27
N TYR A 141 -1.71 -1.04 1.00
CA TYR A 141 -2.01 -2.07 1.99
C TYR A 141 -2.43 -1.45 3.31
N HIS A 142 -3.39 -2.07 3.99
CA HIS A 142 -3.65 -1.81 5.40
C HIS A 142 -3.16 -3.02 6.22
N ILE A 143 -2.37 -2.78 7.26
CA ILE A 143 -1.75 -3.84 8.06
C ILE A 143 -2.22 -3.73 9.50
N ASP A 144 -2.97 -4.72 9.97
CA ASP A 144 -3.73 -4.64 11.23
C ASP A 144 -2.94 -5.19 12.43
N SER A 145 -1.80 -5.87 12.20
CA SER A 145 -0.93 -6.39 13.25
C SER A 145 0.55 -6.04 13.07
N GLU A 146 1.29 -6.04 14.19
CA GLU A 146 2.75 -5.82 14.15
C GLU A 146 3.49 -7.04 13.57
N VAL A 147 2.92 -8.24 13.68
CA VAL A 147 3.48 -9.43 13.03
C VAL A 147 3.30 -9.29 11.52
N GLY A 148 2.14 -8.83 11.05
CA GLY A 148 1.89 -8.50 9.64
C GLY A 148 2.83 -7.42 9.12
N LEU A 149 3.12 -6.37 9.92
CA LEU A 149 4.07 -5.32 9.52
C LEU A 149 5.49 -5.88 9.31
N ARG A 150 5.93 -6.77 10.22
CA ARG A 150 7.21 -7.47 10.13
C ARG A 150 7.27 -8.40 8.93
N LEU A 151 6.22 -9.21 8.73
CA LEU A 151 6.11 -10.11 7.59
C LEU A 151 6.14 -9.35 6.27
N PHE A 152 5.39 -8.26 6.16
CA PHE A 152 5.35 -7.41 4.97
C PHE A 152 6.75 -6.87 4.65
N ALA A 153 7.39 -6.21 5.61
CA ALA A 153 8.74 -5.66 5.41
C ALA A 153 9.79 -6.75 5.15
N HIS A 154 9.64 -7.95 5.71
CA HIS A 154 10.49 -9.09 5.40
C HIS A 154 10.31 -9.55 3.95
N THR A 155 9.05 -9.68 3.50
CA THR A 155 8.70 -10.10 2.15
C THR A 155 9.27 -9.14 1.11
N LEU A 156 9.17 -7.82 1.34
CA LEU A 156 9.78 -6.82 0.45
C LEU A 156 11.29 -7.04 0.28
N ARG A 157 12.00 -7.31 1.38
CA ARG A 157 13.46 -7.57 1.35
C ARG A 157 13.79 -8.90 0.68
N ALA A 158 13.02 -9.95 0.96
CA ALA A 158 13.23 -11.29 0.40
C ALA A 158 13.13 -11.29 -1.13
N HIS A 159 12.29 -10.40 -1.69
CA HIS A 159 12.08 -10.24 -3.13
C HIS A 159 12.90 -9.10 -3.75
N GLY A 160 13.83 -8.49 -3.01
CA GLY A 160 14.71 -7.43 -3.53
C GLY A 160 13.97 -6.15 -3.93
N LEU A 161 12.80 -5.89 -3.34
CA LEU A 161 12.03 -4.67 -3.58
C LEU A 161 12.57 -3.46 -2.78
N VAL A 162 13.40 -3.73 -1.76
CA VAL A 162 13.99 -2.74 -0.83
C VAL A 162 15.35 -3.17 -0.32
#